data_AF-A0A8B6CPT7-F1
#
_entry.id   AF-A0A8B6CPT7-F1
#
_cell.length_a   1.000
_cell.length_b   1.000
_cell.length_c   1.000
_cell.angle_alpha   90.00
_cell.angle_beta   90.00
_cell.angle_gamma   90.00
#
_symmetry.space_group_name_H-M   'P 1'
#
loop_
_entity.id
_entity.type
_entity.pdbx_description
1 polymer ?
#
loop_
_entity_poly.entity_id
_entity_poly.type
_entity_poly.pdbx_seq_one_letter_code
_entity_poly.pdbx_strand_id
1 'polypeptide(L)'
;MSGRGKGDPSSDKGGKSEKSDKDGKDKGCWKGFWGENCTEPCPPTCIDHHCNPENGSCVWGCDSTNCMNKICYTNTGACFEGCVLGRAGQYCNKYNLAYNQTANIFPVGQSNAGLSVDGLISTCIIFSSTSTSSYLQVEFESLSAITTVHIVFGRDKTTADDEHAVYCSNTTDKWNGGTLLYSGLHLDTDIITFSVCKYLTYVPPTLSGKNLVELCEIEIGGCPYRRYGDKCEHVCSENCLGQGQCDLISGNCLSGCSDGWVGEKCDEVSNPGYSQTMPDRVVIASDSSYALPSYDEAVGNMYEDVNYRTPRATKGTQ
;
A
#
# COMPACT_ATOMS: atom_id res chain seq x y z
N MET A 1 27.65 -36.41 22.24
CA MET A 1 28.28 -36.07 20.96
C MET A 1 27.22 -35.37 20.11
N SER A 2 26.98 -34.08 20.33
CA SER A 2 27.60 -32.93 19.63
C SER A 2 27.40 -32.94 18.11
N GLY A 3 26.58 -32.00 17.61
CA GLY A 3 26.51 -31.66 16.19
C GLY A 3 25.52 -30.52 15.92
N ARG A 4 26.02 -29.29 15.88
CA ARG A 4 25.32 -28.05 15.47
C ARG A 4 25.46 -27.84 13.96
N GLY A 5 24.51 -27.13 13.35
CA GLY A 5 24.63 -26.40 12.07
C GLY A 5 23.25 -25.94 11.60
N LYS A 6 22.80 -24.71 11.90
CA LYS A 6 22.95 -23.44 11.14
C LYS A 6 22.46 -23.54 9.68
N GLY A 7 21.42 -22.77 9.36
CA GLY A 7 20.82 -22.65 8.04
C GLY A 7 21.41 -21.54 7.18
N ASP A 8 20.84 -21.36 5.99
CA ASP A 8 20.53 -20.07 5.33
C ASP A 8 19.70 -20.28 4.04
N PRO A 9 19.14 -19.22 3.43
CA PRO A 9 17.76 -19.17 2.94
C PRO A 9 17.62 -19.40 1.43
N SER A 10 16.48 -19.95 1.01
CA SER A 10 16.12 -20.07 -0.41
C SER A 10 14.96 -19.13 -0.71
N SER A 11 15.32 -18.00 -1.30
CA SER A 11 14.66 -17.35 -2.44
C SER A 11 13.23 -17.77 -2.77
N ASP A 12 12.35 -16.81 -2.53
CA ASP A 12 11.01 -16.67 -3.07
C ASP A 12 11.07 -16.64 -4.61
N LYS A 13 10.39 -17.58 -5.26
CA LYS A 13 10.05 -17.53 -6.68
C LYS A 13 8.63 -18.07 -6.83
N GLY A 14 7.75 -17.18 -7.27
CA GLY A 14 6.33 -17.42 -7.51
C GLY A 14 6.04 -18.74 -8.23
N GLY A 15 5.06 -19.45 -7.69
CA GLY A 15 4.55 -20.72 -8.20
C GLY A 15 3.02 -20.72 -8.09
N LYS A 16 2.40 -21.32 -9.10
CA LYS A 16 0.98 -21.34 -9.43
C LYS A 16 0.05 -21.79 -8.29
N SER A 17 -1.22 -21.38 -8.41
CA SER A 17 -2.36 -21.98 -7.74
C SER A 17 -2.39 -23.50 -7.94
N GLU A 18 -2.24 -24.27 -6.85
CA GLU A 18 -2.50 -25.70 -6.83
C GLU A 18 -3.28 -26.08 -5.56
N LYS A 19 -4.59 -26.30 -5.72
CA LYS A 19 -5.35 -27.15 -4.80
C LYS A 19 -5.02 -28.62 -5.14
N SER A 20 -4.59 -29.35 -4.12
CA SER A 20 -4.23 -30.78 -4.02
C SER A 20 -2.77 -31.20 -4.30
N ASP A 21 -2.15 -31.86 -3.30
CA ASP A 21 -1.05 -32.81 -3.52
C ASP A 21 -1.63 -34.19 -3.88
N LYS A 22 -0.77 -35.06 -4.44
CA LYS A 22 -1.07 -36.45 -4.86
C LYS A 22 -1.61 -37.39 -3.76
N ASP A 23 -1.69 -36.91 -2.52
CA ASP A 23 -2.17 -37.65 -1.34
C ASP A 23 -3.54 -37.15 -0.80
N GLY A 24 -4.21 -36.22 -1.49
CA GLY A 24 -5.61 -35.87 -1.20
C GLY A 24 -5.86 -35.13 0.12
N LYS A 25 -4.87 -34.41 0.66
CA LYS A 25 -5.07 -33.47 1.78
C LYS A 25 -5.28 -32.05 1.27
N ASP A 26 -6.28 -31.39 1.84
CA ASP A 26 -6.68 -30.02 1.53
C ASP A 26 -5.52 -29.06 1.82
N LYS A 27 -5.05 -28.35 0.79
CA LYS A 27 -4.04 -27.29 0.98
C LYS A 27 -4.81 -26.01 1.33
N GLY A 28 -4.81 -25.66 2.61
CA GLY A 28 -5.25 -24.34 3.06
C GLY A 28 -4.41 -23.23 2.42
N CYS A 29 -4.87 -21.99 2.56
CA CYS A 29 -4.18 -20.83 2.00
C CYS A 29 -2.79 -20.58 2.61
N TRP A 30 -1.94 -19.87 1.86
CA TRP A 30 -0.68 -19.34 2.37
C TRP A 30 -0.94 -18.48 3.61
N LYS A 31 0.02 -18.43 4.55
CA LYS A 31 -0.11 -17.60 5.75
C LYS A 31 -0.40 -16.15 5.37
N GLY A 32 -1.40 -15.54 6.01
CA GLY A 32 -1.80 -14.16 5.77
C GLY A 32 -2.79 -13.98 4.63
N PHE A 33 -3.29 -15.05 4.00
CA PHE A 33 -4.27 -14.99 2.92
C PHE A 33 -5.43 -15.97 3.11
N TRP A 34 -6.57 -15.66 2.51
CA TRP A 34 -7.79 -16.47 2.54
C TRP A 34 -8.62 -16.34 1.24
N GLY A 35 -9.73 -17.08 1.19
CA GLY A 35 -10.68 -17.10 0.08
C GLY A 35 -10.44 -18.27 -0.87
N GLU A 36 -11.35 -18.46 -1.82
CA GLU A 36 -11.34 -19.64 -2.72
C GLU A 36 -10.01 -19.83 -3.48
N ASN A 37 -9.37 -18.71 -3.81
CA ASN A 37 -8.10 -18.61 -4.54
C ASN A 37 -6.92 -18.07 -3.70
N CYS A 38 -7.12 -17.86 -2.39
CA CYS A 38 -6.09 -17.35 -1.48
C CYS A 38 -5.47 -16.00 -1.91
N THR A 39 -6.29 -15.12 -2.49
CA THR A 39 -5.89 -13.79 -2.96
C THR A 39 -6.22 -12.70 -1.96
N GLU A 40 -7.16 -12.95 -1.05
CA GLU A 40 -7.60 -11.97 -0.07
C GLU A 40 -6.63 -11.93 1.09
N PRO A 41 -6.05 -10.78 1.45
CA PRO A 41 -5.23 -10.69 2.65
C PRO A 41 -6.10 -10.92 3.89
N CYS A 42 -5.56 -11.61 4.89
CA CYS A 42 -6.18 -11.70 6.20
C CYS A 42 -6.37 -10.28 6.77
N PRO A 43 -7.44 -10.05 7.56
CA PRO A 43 -7.59 -8.81 8.31
C PRO A 43 -6.30 -8.48 9.08
N PRO A 44 -5.81 -7.23 9.03
CA PRO A 44 -4.52 -6.86 9.62
C PRO A 44 -4.52 -6.95 11.15
N THR A 45 -5.71 -6.93 11.77
CA THR A 45 -5.87 -7.16 13.20
C THR A 45 -5.82 -8.64 13.58
N CYS A 46 -5.95 -9.60 12.66
CA CYS A 46 -5.80 -11.00 13.04
C CYS A 46 -4.39 -11.25 13.59
N ILE A 47 -4.29 -11.87 14.76
CA ILE A 47 -3.01 -12.10 15.43
C ILE A 47 -2.09 -12.89 14.50
N ASP A 48 -0.88 -12.38 14.28
CA ASP A 48 0.12 -12.91 13.33
C ASP A 48 -0.39 -13.11 11.90
N HIS A 49 -1.42 -12.36 11.49
CA HIS A 49 -2.16 -12.55 10.23
C HIS A 49 -2.71 -13.97 10.08
N HIS A 50 -3.10 -14.60 11.18
CA HIS A 50 -3.68 -15.94 11.17
C HIS A 50 -5.21 -15.87 11.08
N CYS A 51 -5.74 -16.07 9.87
CA CYS A 51 -7.17 -16.12 9.62
C CYS A 51 -7.62 -17.48 9.04
N ASN A 52 -8.93 -17.73 9.08
CA ASN A 52 -9.54 -18.91 8.50
C ASN A 52 -9.41 -18.83 6.96
N PRO A 53 -8.93 -19.90 6.30
CA PRO A 53 -8.64 -19.87 4.87
C PRO A 53 -9.89 -19.77 3.98
N GLU A 54 -11.08 -20.10 4.49
CA GLU A 54 -12.34 -20.06 3.73
C GLU A 54 -13.07 -18.73 3.87
N ASN A 55 -13.07 -18.14 5.07
CA ASN A 55 -13.92 -16.97 5.37
C ASN A 55 -13.19 -15.77 5.99
N GLY A 56 -11.88 -15.84 6.18
CA GLY A 56 -11.08 -14.71 6.65
C GLY A 56 -11.22 -14.37 8.14
N SER A 57 -12.00 -15.13 8.91
CA SER A 57 -12.17 -14.88 10.35
C SER A 57 -10.87 -15.11 11.14
N CYS A 58 -10.60 -14.27 12.14
CA CYS A 58 -9.42 -14.36 12.99
C CYS A 58 -9.54 -15.53 13.98
N VAL A 59 -8.92 -16.67 13.63
CA VAL A 59 -9.01 -17.92 14.41
C VAL A 59 -8.32 -17.81 15.77
N TRP A 60 -7.25 -17.00 15.86
CA TRP A 60 -6.50 -16.79 17.10
C TRP A 60 -6.97 -15.55 17.87
N GLY A 61 -8.10 -14.97 17.46
CA GLY A 61 -8.53 -13.66 17.91
C GLY A 61 -7.87 -12.53 17.13
N CYS A 62 -8.24 -11.30 17.48
CA CYS A 62 -7.75 -10.09 16.83
C CYS A 62 -7.03 -9.19 17.84
N ASP A 63 -5.96 -8.53 17.40
CA ASP A 63 -5.28 -7.46 18.09
C ASP A 63 -6.17 -6.22 18.09
N SER A 64 -6.69 -5.90 19.27
CA SER A 64 -7.57 -4.75 19.50
C SER A 64 -6.83 -3.54 20.03
N THR A 65 -5.50 -3.49 19.95
CA THR A 65 -4.68 -2.41 20.55
C THR A 65 -5.09 -1.02 20.04
N ASN A 66 -5.48 -0.89 18.78
CA ASN A 66 -5.93 0.37 18.21
C ASN A 66 -7.46 0.54 18.16
N CYS A 67 -8.23 -0.46 18.62
CA CYS A 67 -9.69 -0.35 18.68
C CYS A 67 -10.13 0.42 19.93
N MET A 68 -11.20 1.21 19.78
CA MET A 68 -11.90 1.80 20.92
C MET A 68 -12.33 0.69 21.90
N ASN A 69 -12.14 0.94 23.19
CA ASN A 69 -12.44 -0.02 24.27
C ASN A 69 -11.78 -1.40 24.14
N LYS A 70 -10.78 -1.56 23.25
CA LYS A 70 -10.08 -2.83 22.98
C LYS A 70 -11.02 -3.95 22.50
N ILE A 71 -12.07 -3.62 21.75
CA ILE A 71 -13.02 -4.58 21.21
C ILE A 71 -12.91 -4.65 19.68
N CYS A 72 -12.69 -5.87 19.17
CA CYS A 72 -12.73 -6.19 17.75
C CYS A 72 -13.60 -7.43 17.51
N TYR A 73 -14.21 -7.48 16.33
CA TYR A 73 -15.00 -8.61 15.86
C TYR A 73 -14.08 -9.72 15.34
N THR A 74 -14.05 -10.88 15.98
CA THR A 74 -13.14 -11.96 15.54
C THR A 74 -13.54 -12.57 14.19
N ASN A 75 -14.79 -12.43 13.77
CA ASN A 75 -15.27 -12.92 12.47
C ASN A 75 -14.80 -12.06 11.29
N THR A 76 -14.53 -10.77 11.50
CA THR A 76 -14.09 -9.85 10.42
C THR A 76 -12.74 -9.21 10.69
N GLY A 77 -12.27 -9.18 11.93
CA GLY A 77 -11.14 -8.38 12.39
C GLY A 77 -11.46 -6.90 12.66
N ALA A 78 -12.64 -6.40 12.27
CA ALA A 78 -12.97 -4.98 12.38
C ALA A 78 -13.15 -4.51 13.84
N CYS A 79 -12.83 -3.26 14.13
CA CYS A 79 -13.05 -2.66 15.45
C CYS A 79 -14.53 -2.34 15.67
N PHE A 80 -15.05 -2.59 16.88
CA PHE A 80 -16.50 -2.49 17.15
C PHE A 80 -17.01 -1.05 17.23
N GLU A 81 -16.37 -0.22 18.07
CA GLU A 81 -16.78 1.17 18.31
C GLU A 81 -15.81 2.16 17.63
N GLY A 82 -15.27 1.75 16.48
CA GLY A 82 -14.27 2.51 15.75
C GLY A 82 -12.90 2.50 16.44
N CYS A 83 -12.12 3.53 16.14
CA CYS A 83 -10.70 3.59 16.47
C CYS A 83 -10.40 4.47 17.69
N VAL A 84 -9.26 4.22 18.34
CA VAL A 84 -8.70 5.22 19.26
C VAL A 84 -8.31 6.49 18.49
N LEU A 85 -8.26 7.65 19.16
CA LEU A 85 -7.97 8.93 18.54
C LEU A 85 -6.68 8.90 17.69
N GLY A 86 -6.76 9.46 16.48
CA GLY A 86 -5.65 9.50 15.52
C GLY A 86 -5.44 8.21 14.69
N ARG A 87 -6.33 7.23 14.79
CA ARG A 87 -6.33 6.01 13.97
C ARG A 87 -7.49 5.99 12.98
N ALA A 88 -7.32 5.25 11.89
CA ALA A 88 -8.23 5.24 10.75
C ALA A 88 -8.47 3.83 10.17
N GLY A 89 -9.62 3.70 9.52
CA GLY A 89 -10.09 2.53 8.79
C GLY A 89 -10.79 1.52 9.69
N GLN A 90 -11.52 0.58 9.08
CA GLN A 90 -12.27 -0.46 9.81
C GLN A 90 -11.43 -1.29 10.80
N TYR A 91 -10.11 -1.36 10.58
CA TYR A 91 -9.15 -2.12 11.38
C TYR A 91 -8.26 -1.25 12.27
N CYS A 92 -8.37 0.08 12.19
CA CYS A 92 -7.61 1.03 12.99
C CYS A 92 -6.08 0.86 12.93
N ASN A 93 -5.57 0.32 11.82
CA ASN A 93 -4.14 0.04 11.60
C ASN A 93 -3.44 1.12 10.76
N LYS A 94 -4.12 2.24 10.50
CA LYS A 94 -3.57 3.39 9.77
C LYS A 94 -3.58 4.63 10.66
N TYR A 95 -2.62 5.52 10.42
CA TYR A 95 -2.64 6.86 10.98
C TYR A 95 -3.73 7.69 10.29
N ASN A 96 -4.59 8.36 11.07
CA ASN A 96 -5.67 9.20 10.55
C ASN A 96 -5.16 10.60 10.23
N LEU A 97 -4.98 10.89 8.94
CA LEU A 97 -4.60 12.21 8.44
C LEU A 97 -5.69 13.25 8.63
N ALA A 98 -6.96 12.86 8.72
CA ALA A 98 -8.07 13.79 8.89
C ALA A 98 -8.18 14.28 10.34
N TYR A 99 -7.73 13.48 11.32
CA TYR A 99 -7.93 13.76 12.73
C TYR A 99 -7.46 15.17 13.13
N ASN A 100 -8.39 15.96 13.66
CA ASN A 100 -8.18 17.33 14.11
C ASN A 100 -7.66 18.29 13.01
N GLN A 101 -7.94 17.99 11.74
CA GLN A 101 -7.69 18.89 10.62
C GLN A 101 -8.82 19.91 10.44
N THR A 102 -8.60 20.85 9.51
CA THR A 102 -9.66 21.80 9.14
C THR A 102 -10.62 21.15 8.16
N ALA A 103 -11.90 21.15 8.49
CA ALA A 103 -12.98 20.69 7.62
C ALA A 103 -13.89 21.85 7.23
N ASN A 104 -14.30 21.88 5.96
CA ASN A 104 -15.20 22.87 5.39
C ASN A 104 -16.37 22.17 4.71
N ILE A 105 -17.58 22.71 4.84
CA ILE A 105 -18.78 22.18 4.20
C ILE A 105 -19.47 23.25 3.36
N PHE A 106 -19.99 22.85 2.21
CA PHE A 106 -20.83 23.67 1.37
C PHE A 106 -22.09 22.90 0.95
N PRO A 107 -23.27 23.54 0.95
CA PRO A 107 -23.57 24.80 1.65
C PRO A 107 -23.27 24.65 3.15
N VAL A 108 -22.98 25.77 3.83
CA VAL A 108 -22.72 25.75 5.27
C VAL A 108 -23.91 25.09 5.97
N GLY A 109 -23.66 23.97 6.64
CA GLY A 109 -24.67 23.18 7.35
C GLY A 109 -25.07 23.79 8.69
N GLN A 110 -25.87 23.05 9.46
CA GLN A 110 -26.29 23.43 10.81
C GLN A 110 -25.26 23.06 11.90
N SER A 111 -24.22 22.31 11.53
CA SER A 111 -23.26 21.70 12.44
C SER A 111 -21.84 22.16 12.12
N ASN A 112 -20.98 22.14 13.14
CA ASN A 112 -19.56 22.42 12.95
C ASN A 112 -18.93 21.30 12.11
N ALA A 113 -18.36 21.64 10.96
CA ALA A 113 -17.69 20.69 10.07
C ALA A 113 -16.55 19.93 10.77
N GLY A 114 -15.91 20.51 11.79
CA GLY A 114 -14.86 19.85 12.57
C GLY A 114 -15.31 18.57 13.27
N LEU A 115 -16.60 18.37 13.51
CA LEU A 115 -17.14 17.12 14.08
C LEU A 115 -17.02 15.92 13.14
N SER A 116 -16.75 16.14 11.85
CA SER A 116 -16.53 15.04 10.89
C SER A 116 -15.11 14.49 10.90
N VAL A 117 -14.22 15.13 11.67
CA VAL A 117 -12.78 14.85 11.70
C VAL A 117 -12.25 14.85 13.12
N ASP A 118 -13.12 14.67 14.11
CA ASP A 118 -12.79 14.74 15.53
C ASP A 118 -12.38 13.37 16.12
N GLY A 119 -12.39 12.32 15.30
CA GLY A 119 -12.05 10.95 15.68
C GLY A 119 -13.17 10.22 16.43
N LEU A 120 -14.40 10.76 16.46
CA LEU A 120 -15.52 10.18 17.19
C LEU A 120 -16.67 9.80 16.26
N ILE A 121 -16.78 8.52 15.93
CA ILE A 121 -17.86 8.00 15.06
C ILE A 121 -19.29 8.19 15.63
N SER A 122 -19.42 8.59 16.90
CA SER A 122 -20.69 8.82 17.57
C SER A 122 -21.25 10.24 17.37
N THR A 123 -20.42 11.18 16.94
CA THR A 123 -20.81 12.55 16.62
C THR A 123 -21.02 12.66 15.12
N CYS A 124 -22.07 13.37 14.69
CA CYS A 124 -22.38 13.48 13.27
C CYS A 124 -22.73 14.91 12.87
N ILE A 125 -22.33 15.28 11.66
CA ILE A 125 -22.72 16.50 10.98
C ILE A 125 -23.90 16.23 10.06
N ILE A 126 -24.72 17.25 9.85
CA ILE A 126 -25.83 17.22 8.89
C ILE A 126 -25.69 18.40 7.94
N PHE A 127 -25.66 18.11 6.64
CA PHE A 127 -25.57 19.14 5.60
C PHE A 127 -26.43 18.81 4.38
N SER A 128 -26.79 19.86 3.62
CA SER A 128 -27.70 19.75 2.47
C SER A 128 -26.99 19.26 1.20
N SER A 129 -27.58 18.30 0.50
CA SER A 129 -27.13 17.81 -0.80
C SER A 129 -28.00 18.29 -1.98
N THR A 130 -28.70 19.42 -1.81
CA THR A 130 -29.59 20.00 -2.84
C THR A 130 -28.88 20.64 -4.03
N SER A 131 -27.56 20.80 -3.99
CA SER A 131 -26.79 21.46 -5.04
C SER A 131 -25.74 20.53 -5.61
N THR A 132 -25.53 20.60 -6.92
CA THR A 132 -24.39 19.95 -7.60
C THR A 132 -23.03 20.44 -7.10
N SER A 133 -23.02 21.56 -6.38
CA SER A 133 -21.83 22.13 -5.76
C SER A 133 -21.64 21.74 -4.29
N SER A 134 -22.51 20.94 -3.69
CA SER A 134 -22.35 20.51 -2.29
C SER A 134 -21.05 19.70 -2.09
N TYR A 135 -20.39 19.87 -0.94
CA TYR A 135 -19.22 19.08 -0.57
C TYR A 135 -18.90 19.17 0.93
N LEU A 136 -18.09 18.21 1.39
CA LEU A 136 -17.25 18.31 2.57
C LEU A 136 -15.80 18.21 2.13
N GLN A 137 -14.94 19.12 2.59
CA GLN A 137 -13.53 19.16 2.23
C GLN A 137 -12.68 19.21 3.48
N VAL A 138 -11.72 18.29 3.57
CA VAL A 138 -10.68 18.26 4.60
C VAL A 138 -9.42 18.89 4.01
N GLU A 139 -8.88 19.89 4.68
CA GLU A 139 -7.57 20.48 4.36
C GLU A 139 -6.51 19.89 5.29
N PHE A 140 -5.51 19.23 4.71
CA PHE A 140 -4.35 18.75 5.45
C PHE A 140 -3.37 19.89 5.70
N GLU A 141 -2.72 19.87 6.86
CA GLU A 141 -1.63 20.79 7.22
C GLU A 141 -0.49 20.80 6.18
N SER A 142 -0.20 19.65 5.58
CA SER A 142 0.80 19.51 4.53
C SER A 142 0.36 18.51 3.47
N LEU A 143 1.04 18.54 2.31
CA LEU A 143 0.85 17.55 1.27
C LEU A 143 0.98 16.14 1.87
N SER A 144 0.02 15.27 1.64
CA SER A 144 -0.08 13.97 2.32
C SER A 144 -0.34 12.85 1.32
N ALA A 145 0.29 11.69 1.57
CA ALA A 145 0.07 10.46 0.83
C ALA A 145 -1.07 9.67 1.48
N ILE A 146 -2.16 9.51 0.74
CA ILE A 146 -3.39 8.85 1.15
C ILE A 146 -3.40 7.44 0.59
N THR A 147 -3.72 6.48 1.44
CA THR A 147 -3.85 5.06 1.06
C THR A 147 -5.23 4.50 1.24
N THR A 148 -5.99 5.03 2.21
CA THR A 148 -7.35 4.59 2.46
C THR A 148 -8.24 5.78 2.79
N VAL A 149 -9.49 5.72 2.38
CA VAL A 149 -10.53 6.65 2.80
C VAL A 149 -11.69 5.82 3.32
N HIS A 150 -12.04 6.02 4.58
CA HIS A 150 -13.19 5.40 5.23
C HIS A 150 -14.16 6.50 5.66
N ILE A 151 -15.41 6.41 5.24
CA ILE A 151 -16.44 7.40 5.58
C ILE A 151 -17.51 6.70 6.39
N VAL A 152 -17.76 7.21 7.58
CA VAL A 152 -18.77 6.71 8.51
C VAL A 152 -20.02 7.54 8.35
N PHE A 153 -21.10 6.92 7.87
CA PHE A 153 -22.42 7.54 7.77
C PHE A 153 -23.28 7.25 9.01
N GLY A 154 -24.26 8.13 9.25
CA GLY A 154 -25.24 7.97 10.32
C GLY A 154 -26.24 6.83 10.11
N ARG A 155 -27.21 6.72 11.03
CA ARG A 155 -28.17 5.60 11.07
C ARG A 155 -29.21 5.67 9.95
N ASP A 156 -29.59 6.87 9.53
CA ASP A 156 -30.43 7.07 8.35
C ASP A 156 -29.56 6.98 7.09
N LYS A 157 -29.23 5.74 6.69
CA LYS A 157 -28.51 5.41 5.44
C LYS A 157 -29.29 5.78 4.17
N THR A 158 -30.38 6.54 4.26
CA THR A 158 -31.27 6.89 3.14
C THR A 158 -30.60 7.68 2.02
N THR A 159 -29.30 7.95 2.11
CA THR A 159 -28.47 8.63 1.12
C THR A 159 -27.29 7.80 0.64
N ALA A 160 -27.14 6.54 1.06
CA ALA A 160 -25.97 5.69 0.81
C ALA A 160 -26.10 4.79 -0.44
N ASP A 161 -27.17 4.97 -1.22
CA ASP A 161 -27.46 4.20 -2.45
C ASP A 161 -27.43 5.07 -3.73
N ASP A 162 -27.08 6.36 -3.61
CA ASP A 162 -27.00 7.30 -4.73
C ASP A 162 -25.53 7.68 -5.02
N GLU A 163 -25.22 8.25 -6.18
CA GLU A 163 -23.83 8.42 -6.63
C GLU A 163 -23.02 9.40 -5.75
N HIS A 164 -22.12 8.84 -4.94
CA HIS A 164 -21.11 9.54 -4.17
C HIS A 164 -19.84 9.73 -5.00
N ALA A 165 -19.05 10.76 -4.68
CA ALA A 165 -17.70 10.88 -5.21
C ALA A 165 -16.69 11.37 -4.16
N VAL A 166 -15.44 10.92 -4.29
CA VAL A 166 -14.32 11.38 -3.47
C VAL A 166 -13.18 11.84 -4.37
N TYR A 167 -12.65 13.03 -4.10
CA TYR A 167 -11.58 13.65 -4.87
C TYR A 167 -10.38 14.00 -3.99
N CYS A 168 -9.21 13.99 -4.60
CA CYS A 168 -7.93 14.40 -4.01
C CYS A 168 -7.34 15.51 -4.88
N SER A 169 -7.07 16.68 -4.29
CA SER A 169 -6.65 17.88 -5.04
C SER A 169 -5.60 18.72 -4.30
N ASN A 170 -4.84 19.52 -5.04
CA ASN A 170 -3.90 20.49 -4.47
C ASN A 170 -4.48 21.91 -4.40
N THR A 171 -5.75 22.05 -4.78
CA THR A 171 -6.52 23.29 -4.82
C THR A 171 -7.84 23.09 -4.08
N THR A 172 -8.41 24.19 -3.58
CA THR A 172 -9.74 24.20 -2.96
C THR A 172 -10.85 23.94 -3.98
N ASP A 173 -10.64 24.30 -5.24
CA ASP A 173 -11.51 23.94 -6.35
C ASP A 173 -11.29 22.48 -6.76
N LYS A 174 -12.28 21.63 -6.47
CA LYS A 174 -12.25 20.18 -6.75
C LYS A 174 -12.36 19.85 -8.25
N TRP A 175 -12.96 20.74 -9.06
CA TRP A 175 -13.28 20.47 -10.47
C TRP A 175 -12.10 20.71 -11.40
N ASN A 176 -11.19 21.60 -11.01
CA ASN A 176 -10.03 21.98 -11.80
C ASN A 176 -8.80 21.16 -11.38
N GLY A 177 -8.70 19.94 -11.90
CA GLY A 177 -7.48 19.12 -11.77
C GLY A 177 -7.40 18.24 -10.52
N GLY A 178 -8.52 18.03 -9.81
CA GLY A 178 -8.62 16.99 -8.78
C GLY A 178 -8.57 15.58 -9.38
N THR A 179 -7.94 14.66 -8.67
CA THR A 179 -7.95 13.22 -8.98
C THR A 179 -9.19 12.59 -8.36
N LEU A 180 -10.01 11.92 -9.18
CA LEU A 180 -11.15 11.13 -8.71
C LEU A 180 -10.64 9.84 -8.06
N LEU A 181 -10.89 9.67 -6.76
CA LEU A 181 -10.51 8.47 -6.00
C LEU A 181 -11.62 7.41 -6.02
N TYR A 182 -12.87 7.86 -6.05
CA TYR A 182 -14.05 7.00 -6.02
C TYR A 182 -15.24 7.71 -6.66
N SER A 183 -16.04 6.98 -7.42
CA SER A 183 -17.40 7.36 -7.86
C SER A 183 -18.27 6.11 -7.84
N GLY A 184 -19.43 6.16 -7.18
CA GLY A 184 -20.29 4.99 -7.09
C GLY A 184 -21.43 5.11 -6.10
N LEU A 185 -22.31 4.11 -6.12
CA LEU A 185 -23.54 4.06 -5.32
C LEU A 185 -23.32 3.52 -3.90
N HIS A 186 -22.18 2.92 -3.59
CA HIS A 186 -21.95 2.22 -2.32
C HIS A 186 -20.62 2.61 -1.69
N LEU A 187 -20.70 3.48 -0.69
CA LEU A 187 -19.54 3.98 0.05
C LEU A 187 -19.53 3.43 1.49
N ASP A 188 -19.82 2.15 1.62
CA ASP A 188 -19.87 1.40 2.89
C ASP A 188 -18.57 0.64 3.21
N THR A 189 -17.61 0.64 2.27
CA THR A 189 -16.30 0.01 2.41
C THR A 189 -15.16 1.01 2.26
N ASP A 190 -13.97 0.64 2.75
CA ASP A 190 -12.75 1.44 2.56
C ASP A 190 -12.45 1.64 1.06
N ILE A 191 -12.24 2.90 0.65
CA ILE A 191 -11.63 3.19 -0.65
C ILE A 191 -10.14 2.96 -0.51
N ILE A 192 -9.63 1.89 -1.12
CA ILE A 192 -8.19 1.63 -1.22
C ILE A 192 -7.64 2.42 -2.41
N THR A 193 -6.66 3.27 -2.16
CA THR A 193 -6.09 4.16 -3.19
C THR A 193 -4.61 4.43 -2.94
N PHE A 194 -3.98 5.17 -3.83
CA PHE A 194 -2.71 5.82 -3.56
C PHE A 194 -2.74 7.17 -4.28
N SER A 195 -2.74 8.25 -3.52
CA SER A 195 -2.73 9.60 -4.08
C SER A 195 -2.06 10.57 -3.12
N VAL A 196 -1.47 11.62 -3.68
CA VAL A 196 -0.76 12.64 -2.92
C VAL A 196 -1.47 13.97 -3.14
N CYS A 197 -2.05 14.54 -2.08
CA CYS A 197 -2.75 15.81 -2.18
C CYS A 197 -2.77 16.60 -0.87
N LYS A 198 -3.20 17.87 -0.97
CA LYS A 198 -3.43 18.76 0.17
C LYS A 198 -4.88 18.77 0.65
N TYR A 199 -5.84 18.49 -0.24
CA TYR A 199 -7.26 18.47 0.09
C TYR A 199 -7.88 17.14 -0.31
N LEU A 200 -8.74 16.61 0.56
CA LEU A 200 -9.66 15.53 0.22
C LEU A 200 -11.08 16.05 0.27
N THR A 201 -11.85 15.79 -0.78
CA THR A 201 -13.22 16.30 -0.92
C THR A 201 -14.20 15.15 -1.10
N TYR A 202 -15.14 15.03 -0.18
CA TYR A 202 -16.34 14.19 -0.34
C TYR A 202 -17.46 15.01 -1.01
N VAL A 203 -18.06 14.43 -2.03
CA VAL A 203 -19.19 14.99 -2.76
C VAL A 203 -20.38 14.07 -2.53
N PRO A 204 -21.45 14.57 -1.88
CA PRO A 204 -22.66 13.78 -1.70
C PRO A 204 -23.43 13.63 -3.01
N PRO A 205 -24.31 12.62 -3.10
CA PRO A 205 -25.23 12.49 -4.23
C PRO A 205 -26.18 13.67 -4.34
N THR A 206 -26.63 13.97 -5.56
CA THR A 206 -27.68 14.97 -5.80
C THR A 206 -29.04 14.34 -5.58
N LEU A 207 -29.63 14.57 -4.41
CA LEU A 207 -30.86 13.90 -3.99
C LEU A 207 -32.13 14.65 -4.46
N SER A 208 -33.15 13.89 -4.85
CA SER A 208 -34.50 14.40 -5.11
C SER A 208 -35.43 14.03 -3.94
N GLY A 209 -35.39 14.73 -2.80
CA GLY A 209 -36.25 14.38 -1.65
C GLY A 209 -35.77 14.89 -0.29
N LYS A 210 -35.65 14.01 0.71
CA LYS A 210 -34.96 14.36 1.97
C LYS A 210 -33.48 14.58 1.63
N ASN A 211 -33.07 15.84 1.48
CA ASN A 211 -31.78 16.22 0.90
C ASN A 211 -30.70 16.45 1.96
N LEU A 212 -30.66 15.62 3.01
CA LEU A 212 -29.72 15.78 4.12
C LEU A 212 -28.81 14.57 4.18
N VAL A 213 -27.50 14.81 4.26
CA VAL A 213 -26.50 13.78 4.51
C VAL A 213 -26.06 13.87 5.95
N GLU A 214 -26.21 12.77 6.68
CA GLU A 214 -25.67 12.59 8.04
C GLU A 214 -24.34 11.83 7.93
N LEU A 215 -23.23 12.53 8.15
CA LEU A 215 -21.87 11.99 8.12
C LEU A 215 -21.29 12.09 9.52
N CYS A 216 -20.80 10.98 10.06
CA CYS A 216 -20.28 10.92 11.41
C CYS A 216 -18.77 11.14 11.46
N GLU A 217 -18.01 10.47 10.58
CA GLU A 217 -16.55 10.63 10.57
C GLU A 217 -16.00 10.41 9.15
N ILE A 218 -14.94 11.13 8.81
CA ILE A 218 -14.07 10.81 7.68
C ILE A 218 -12.68 10.46 8.20
N GLU A 219 -12.29 9.20 7.98
CA GLU A 219 -11.00 8.67 8.40
C GLU A 219 -10.12 8.48 7.17
N ILE A 220 -8.98 9.15 7.14
CA ILE A 220 -8.09 9.16 5.97
C ILE A 220 -6.78 8.50 6.38
N GLY A 221 -6.58 7.26 5.95
CA GLY A 221 -5.39 6.48 6.28
C GLY A 221 -4.22 6.84 5.38
N GLY A 222 -3.11 7.26 5.98
CA GLY A 222 -1.91 7.64 5.23
C GLY A 222 -0.87 8.31 6.11
N CYS A 223 0.07 9.01 5.47
CA CYS A 223 1.08 9.81 6.16
C CYS A 223 1.31 11.14 5.44
N PRO A 224 1.79 12.18 6.15
CA PRO A 224 2.30 13.36 5.47
C PRO A 224 3.39 12.95 4.48
N TYR A 225 3.50 13.69 3.38
CA TYR A 225 4.33 13.29 2.25
C TYR A 225 5.78 13.04 2.69
N ARG A 226 6.36 11.94 2.22
CA ARG A 226 7.69 11.42 2.59
C ARG A 226 7.85 11.05 4.07
N ARG A 227 6.77 10.67 4.75
CA ARG A 227 6.84 10.07 6.09
C ARG A 227 6.30 8.64 6.10
N TYR A 228 6.79 7.86 7.05
CA TYR A 228 6.41 6.48 7.25
C TYR A 228 6.45 6.11 8.74
N GLY A 229 5.96 4.92 9.04
CA GLY A 229 5.83 4.39 10.40
C GLY A 229 4.39 4.44 10.86
N ASP A 230 4.11 3.71 11.94
CA ASP A 230 2.76 3.57 12.49
C ASP A 230 2.14 4.92 12.89
N LYS A 231 2.95 5.93 13.23
CA LYS A 231 2.53 7.31 13.54
C LYS A 231 3.15 8.34 12.61
N CYS A 232 3.65 7.92 11.44
CA CYS A 232 4.31 8.77 10.47
C CYS A 232 5.51 9.56 11.07
N GLU A 233 6.18 8.99 12.06
CA GLU A 233 7.23 9.63 12.83
C GLU A 233 8.57 9.67 12.08
N HIS A 234 8.76 8.76 11.12
CA HIS A 234 10.00 8.63 10.36
C HIS A 234 9.91 9.32 9.01
N VAL A 235 11.04 9.81 8.52
CA VAL A 235 11.15 10.50 7.22
C VAL A 235 11.78 9.53 6.23
N CYS A 236 11.20 9.43 5.03
CA CYS A 236 11.78 8.68 3.92
C CYS A 236 13.15 9.23 3.56
N SER A 237 14.08 8.36 3.16
CA SER A 237 15.39 8.80 2.66
C SER A 237 15.23 9.80 1.51
N GLU A 238 16.10 10.81 1.46
CA GLU A 238 16.18 11.73 0.33
C GLU A 238 16.70 11.05 -0.94
N ASN A 239 17.32 9.88 -0.78
CA ASN A 239 17.88 9.11 -1.87
C ASN A 239 16.92 8.07 -2.43
N CYS A 240 15.66 8.03 -1.96
CA CYS A 240 14.62 7.28 -2.65
C CYS A 240 14.37 7.94 -4.03
N LEU A 241 14.37 7.13 -5.09
CA LEU A 241 13.93 7.58 -6.41
C LEU A 241 12.43 7.87 -6.43
N GLY A 242 11.95 8.53 -7.50
CA GLY A 242 10.52 8.80 -7.67
C GLY A 242 9.99 9.83 -6.67
N GLN A 243 10.65 10.99 -6.59
CA GLN A 243 10.28 12.12 -5.71
C GLN A 243 10.47 11.89 -4.21
N GLY A 244 11.29 10.90 -3.83
CA GLY A 244 11.68 10.70 -2.43
C GLY A 244 10.66 9.95 -1.58
N GLN A 245 9.71 9.25 -2.21
CA GLN A 245 8.64 8.53 -1.52
C GLN A 245 9.05 7.10 -1.16
N CYS A 246 8.61 6.65 0.01
CA CYS A 246 8.84 5.31 0.51
C CYS A 246 7.50 4.68 0.93
N ASP A 247 7.52 3.36 1.09
CA ASP A 247 6.41 2.62 1.66
C ASP A 247 6.07 3.17 3.04
N LEU A 248 4.78 3.42 3.29
CA LEU A 248 4.33 4.14 4.48
C LEU A 248 4.48 3.33 5.78
N ILE A 249 4.75 2.02 5.69
CA ILE A 249 4.91 1.15 6.85
C ILE A 249 6.38 0.82 7.07
N SER A 250 7.04 0.22 6.09
CA SER A 250 8.42 -0.26 6.17
C SER A 250 9.44 0.86 6.04
N GLY A 251 9.12 1.92 5.30
CA GLY A 251 10.07 2.97 4.91
C GLY A 251 10.94 2.63 3.72
N ASN A 252 10.68 1.50 3.05
CA ASN A 252 11.44 1.05 1.89
C ASN A 252 11.11 1.91 0.66
N CYS A 253 12.13 2.28 -0.12
CA CYS A 253 11.95 3.14 -1.27
C CYS A 253 11.20 2.39 -2.39
N LEU A 254 10.09 2.95 -2.86
CA LEU A 254 9.21 2.28 -3.82
C LEU A 254 9.81 2.17 -5.23
N SER A 255 10.70 3.09 -5.58
CA SER A 255 11.33 3.18 -6.91
C SER A 255 12.83 2.88 -6.90
N GLY A 256 13.34 2.28 -5.81
CA GLY A 256 14.77 2.04 -5.63
C GLY A 256 15.56 3.30 -5.24
N CYS A 257 16.89 3.22 -5.37
CA CYS A 257 17.83 4.22 -4.87
C CYS A 257 18.43 5.09 -5.96
N SER A 258 18.65 6.36 -5.64
CA SER A 258 19.44 7.28 -6.45
C SER A 258 20.87 6.77 -6.60
N ASP A 259 21.52 7.14 -7.71
CA ASP A 259 22.90 6.77 -8.00
C ASP A 259 23.82 7.06 -6.80
N GLY A 260 24.63 6.08 -6.42
CA GLY A 260 25.50 6.20 -5.25
C GLY A 260 24.88 5.71 -3.94
N TRP A 261 23.63 5.24 -3.94
CA TRP A 261 22.94 4.73 -2.74
C TRP A 261 22.40 3.32 -2.93
N VAL A 262 22.39 2.54 -1.85
CA VAL A 262 21.94 1.15 -1.79
C VAL A 262 21.17 0.86 -0.51
N GLY A 263 20.65 -0.35 -0.39
CA GLY A 263 19.75 -0.78 0.70
C GLY A 263 18.29 -0.53 0.36
N GLU A 264 17.37 -1.16 1.10
CA GLU A 264 15.93 -1.02 0.83
C GLU A 264 15.43 0.40 1.11
N LYS A 265 16.09 1.11 2.03
CA LYS A 265 15.77 2.48 2.43
C LYS A 265 16.69 3.53 1.81
N CYS A 266 17.67 3.13 1.00
CA CYS A 266 18.61 4.05 0.34
C CYS A 266 19.34 4.98 1.32
N ASP A 267 19.76 4.46 2.46
CA ASP A 267 20.50 5.14 3.51
C ASP A 267 21.98 4.71 3.58
N GLU A 268 22.39 3.79 2.71
CA GLU A 268 23.76 3.32 2.59
C GLU A 268 24.42 3.83 1.30
N VAL A 269 25.66 4.31 1.39
CA VAL A 269 26.42 4.78 0.21
C VAL A 269 27.01 3.57 -0.53
N SER A 270 26.83 3.53 -1.85
CA SER A 270 27.50 2.54 -2.69
C SER A 270 29.00 2.87 -2.74
N ASN A 271 29.82 1.98 -2.18
CA ASN A 271 31.27 2.17 -2.25
C ASN A 271 31.72 2.02 -3.73
N PRO A 272 32.35 3.03 -4.34
CA PRO A 272 32.78 2.98 -5.74
C PRO A 272 33.83 1.89 -6.04
N GLY A 273 34.31 1.18 -5.02
CA GLY A 273 35.28 0.09 -5.13
C GLY A 273 34.68 -1.33 -5.18
N TYR A 274 33.36 -1.50 -5.08
CA TYR A 274 32.71 -2.80 -5.18
C TYR A 274 31.66 -2.77 -6.29
N SER A 275 32.13 -2.74 -7.54
CA SER A 275 31.31 -3.19 -8.67
C SER A 275 30.90 -4.64 -8.38
N GLN A 276 29.60 -4.94 -8.43
CA GLN A 276 29.11 -6.31 -8.37
C GLN A 276 29.57 -7.08 -9.63
N THR A 277 30.83 -7.50 -9.67
CA THR A 277 31.18 -8.71 -10.40
C THR A 277 30.80 -9.87 -9.48
N MET A 278 29.85 -10.71 -9.93
CA MET A 278 29.60 -12.00 -9.29
C MET A 278 30.94 -12.73 -9.07
N PRO A 279 31.15 -13.43 -7.94
CA PRO A 279 32.42 -14.09 -7.71
C PRO A 279 32.50 -15.34 -8.58
N ASP A 280 33.18 -15.25 -9.72
CA ASP A 280 33.80 -16.44 -10.29
C ASP A 280 34.99 -16.80 -9.40
N ARG A 281 34.79 -17.88 -8.64
CA ARG A 281 35.78 -18.79 -8.04
C ARG A 281 37.13 -18.18 -7.65
N VAL A 282 37.33 -18.09 -6.33
CA VAL A 282 38.65 -18.06 -5.69
C VAL A 282 39.50 -19.22 -6.25
N VAL A 283 40.54 -18.91 -7.01
CA VAL A 283 41.65 -19.83 -7.24
C VAL A 283 42.73 -19.47 -6.24
N ILE A 284 42.93 -20.34 -5.25
CA ILE A 284 44.03 -20.24 -4.30
C ILE A 284 45.31 -20.56 -5.08
N ALA A 285 46.18 -19.57 -5.28
CA ALA A 285 47.54 -19.82 -5.74
C ALA A 285 48.40 -20.21 -4.52
N SER A 286 48.67 -21.51 -4.36
CA SER A 286 49.77 -21.99 -3.54
C SER A 286 51.05 -22.01 -4.38
N ASP A 287 52.12 -21.43 -3.82
CA ASP A 287 53.49 -21.51 -4.32
C ASP A 287 53.90 -22.94 -4.70
N SER A 288 54.43 -23.12 -5.91
CA SER A 288 55.65 -23.91 -6.12
C SER A 288 56.15 -23.77 -7.56
N SER A 289 57.39 -23.30 -7.66
CA SER A 289 58.42 -23.75 -8.60
C SER A 289 58.04 -24.99 -9.44
N TYR A 290 58.09 -24.90 -10.77
CA TYR A 290 58.96 -25.69 -11.66
C TYR A 290 58.67 -25.33 -13.13
N ALA A 291 59.70 -25.50 -13.95
CA ALA A 291 59.92 -24.99 -15.30
C ALA A 291 58.81 -25.21 -16.37
N LEU A 292 58.79 -24.28 -17.33
CA LEU A 292 58.15 -24.40 -18.65
C LEU A 292 58.67 -25.63 -19.42
N PRO A 293 57.85 -26.15 -20.35
CA PRO A 293 58.38 -26.31 -21.70
C PRO A 293 57.50 -25.66 -22.78
N SER A 294 58.21 -25.37 -23.87
CA SER A 294 57.86 -24.63 -25.06
C SER A 294 57.09 -25.45 -26.11
N TYR A 295 56.28 -24.73 -26.89
CA TYR A 295 56.05 -24.83 -28.35
C TYR A 295 55.76 -26.19 -29.01
N ASP A 296 54.68 -26.16 -29.78
CA ASP A 296 54.31 -26.92 -30.99
C ASP A 296 53.09 -27.88 -30.95
N GLU A 297 52.36 -27.81 -32.08
CA GLU A 297 51.29 -28.67 -32.59
C GLU A 297 49.84 -28.42 -32.13
N ALA A 298 49.24 -27.35 -32.71
CA ALA A 298 47.80 -27.32 -32.98
C ALA A 298 47.54 -27.89 -34.39
N VAL A 299 47.14 -29.17 -34.47
CA VAL A 299 46.47 -29.75 -35.64
C VAL A 299 45.31 -30.63 -35.19
N GLY A 300 44.13 -30.38 -35.75
CA GLY A 300 42.94 -31.26 -35.65
C GLY A 300 41.75 -30.52 -35.05
N ASN A 301 40.93 -29.84 -35.86
CA ASN A 301 39.86 -30.35 -36.73
C ASN A 301 38.47 -30.21 -36.11
N MET A 302 37.59 -29.64 -36.95
CA MET A 302 36.14 -29.85 -37.04
C MET A 302 35.28 -29.31 -35.91
N TYR A 303 34.45 -28.30 -36.22
CA TYR A 303 33.03 -28.55 -36.54
C TYR A 303 32.44 -27.37 -37.32
N GLU A 304 31.75 -27.72 -38.41
CA GLU A 304 30.95 -26.86 -39.28
C GLU A 304 29.65 -26.39 -38.60
N ASP A 305 29.12 -25.30 -39.17
CA ASP A 305 27.73 -24.80 -39.15
C ASP A 305 27.16 -24.34 -37.79
N VAL A 306 26.58 -23.15 -37.64
CA VAL A 306 25.37 -22.69 -38.34
C VAL A 306 25.34 -21.15 -38.50
N ASN A 307 24.93 -20.73 -39.69
CA ASN A 307 24.59 -19.36 -40.11
C ASN A 307 23.54 -18.65 -39.25
N TYR A 308 23.70 -17.34 -38.99
CA TYR A 308 22.58 -16.39 -39.03
C TYR A 308 22.99 -15.05 -39.66
N ARG A 309 22.19 -14.66 -40.67
CA ARG A 309 22.35 -13.49 -41.55
C ARG A 309 21.99 -12.19 -40.82
N THR A 310 22.75 -11.13 -41.12
CA THR A 310 22.44 -9.73 -40.80
C THR A 310 21.53 -9.09 -41.87
N PRO A 311 20.65 -8.13 -41.53
CA PRO A 311 20.02 -7.27 -42.53
C PRO A 311 20.82 -5.98 -42.73
N ARG A 312 21.08 -5.66 -44.00
CA ARG A 312 21.73 -4.43 -44.48
C ARG A 312 20.68 -3.38 -44.82
N ALA A 313 20.96 -2.13 -44.44
CA ALA A 313 20.17 -0.95 -44.78
C ALA A 313 20.16 -0.65 -46.30
N THR A 314 19.03 -0.15 -46.79
CA THR A 314 18.92 0.46 -48.13
C THR A 314 18.50 1.92 -48.01
N LYS A 315 19.35 2.81 -48.54
CA LYS A 315 19.02 4.19 -48.94
C LYS A 315 18.30 4.16 -50.29
N GLY A 316 17.33 5.05 -50.47
CA GLY A 316 16.80 5.44 -51.78
C GLY A 316 16.66 6.96 -51.82
N THR A 317 17.35 7.59 -52.76
CA THR A 317 17.37 9.02 -53.11
C THR A 317 16.20 9.41 -54.01
N GLN A 318 16.04 10.74 -54.15
CA GLN A 318 15.27 11.49 -55.16
C GLN A 318 15.28 10.87 -56.56
#